data_AF-A0A0G2HWM2-F1
#
_entry.id   AF-A0A0G2HWM2-F1
#
_cell.length_a   1.000
_cell.length_b   1.000
_cell.length_c   1.000
_cell.angle_alpha   90.00
_cell.angle_beta   90.00
_cell.angle_gamma   90.00
#
_symmetry.space_group_name_H-M   'P 1'
#
loop_
_entity.id
_entity.type
_entity.pdbx_description
1 polymer ?
#
loop_
_entity_poly.entity_id
_entity_poly.type
_entity_poly.pdbx_seq_one_letter_code
_entity_poly.pdbx_strand_id
1 'polypeptide(L)'
;MQILRPYSIAGRQHASSIFHQDKITNRFFQPSPAFQISGVVGRHMSLFPITELKSTATIPDLFVSFLAQKPVPNPNYAKVKGLLEASMRDIYGYRAGEYAKRVQADFSYFAALFAPTAAGPEYRTICDYFHWIFDFDDMFDDGHLSSDPQGARRELDGLLAVMTSDGNAVIPEHDKPKLVFQSIWNRIVEASQSQFNNL
;
A
#
# COMPACT_ATOMS: atom_id res chain seq x y z
N MET A 1 -15.20 -30.56 10.26
CA MET A 1 -14.85 -30.80 8.84
C MET A 1 -15.86 -30.06 7.97
N GLN A 2 -15.55 -28.82 7.60
CA GLN A 2 -16.29 -28.05 6.60
C GLN A 2 -15.23 -27.42 5.69
N ILE A 3 -15.26 -27.81 4.43
CA ILE A 3 -14.31 -27.42 3.39
C ILE A 3 -14.81 -26.11 2.80
N LEU A 4 -14.07 -25.02 3.00
CA LEU A 4 -14.32 -23.75 2.32
C LEU A 4 -13.98 -23.89 0.84
N ARG A 5 -14.96 -23.64 -0.04
CA ARG A 5 -14.78 -23.68 -1.50
C ARG A 5 -14.08 -22.39 -2.00
N PRO A 6 -13.27 -22.48 -3.07
CA PRO A 6 -12.70 -21.31 -3.73
C PRO A 6 -13.76 -20.53 -4.51
N TYR A 7 -13.71 -19.21 -4.42
CA TYR A 7 -14.60 -18.30 -5.15
C TYR A 7 -14.28 -18.30 -6.65
N SER A 8 -15.28 -18.67 -7.46
CA SER A 8 -15.31 -18.51 -8.91
C SER A 8 -16.33 -17.42 -9.25
N ILE A 9 -15.93 -16.43 -10.05
CA ILE A 9 -16.89 -15.56 -10.74
C ILE A 9 -16.50 -15.40 -12.20
N ALA A 10 -17.47 -15.73 -13.03
CA ALA A 10 -17.50 -15.76 -14.48
C ALA A 10 -17.27 -14.39 -15.13
N GLY A 11 -16.76 -14.45 -16.36
CA GLY A 11 -16.34 -13.31 -17.15
C GLY A 11 -17.47 -12.35 -17.56
N ARG A 12 -17.05 -11.11 -17.77
CA ARG A 12 -17.72 -10.18 -18.68
C ARG A 12 -16.64 -9.34 -19.37
N GLN A 13 -16.52 -9.52 -20.68
CA GLN A 13 -15.64 -8.72 -21.53
C GLN A 13 -16.18 -7.28 -21.59
N HIS A 14 -15.30 -6.29 -21.45
CA HIS A 14 -15.50 -4.99 -22.06
C HIS A 14 -14.15 -4.39 -22.46
N ALA A 15 -14.02 -4.15 -23.77
CA ALA A 15 -12.90 -3.52 -24.41
C ALA A 15 -12.81 -2.03 -24.04
N SER A 16 -11.69 -1.60 -23.46
CA SER A 16 -11.22 -0.19 -23.50
C SER A 16 -9.73 -0.03 -23.12
N SER A 17 -8.92 -1.07 -23.28
CA SER A 17 -7.57 -1.14 -22.70
C SER A 17 -6.48 -0.32 -23.40
N ILE A 18 -6.70 0.20 -24.61
CA ILE A 18 -5.60 0.75 -25.42
C ILE A 18 -5.44 2.27 -25.23
N PHE A 19 -6.49 3.01 -24.85
CA PHE A 19 -6.43 4.48 -24.77
C PHE A 19 -5.99 5.06 -23.41
N HIS A 20 -5.86 4.23 -22.36
CA HIS A 20 -5.47 4.72 -21.02
C HIS A 20 -3.97 4.61 -20.73
N GLN A 21 -3.24 3.73 -21.41
CA GLN A 21 -1.80 3.54 -21.19
C GLN A 21 -0.97 4.73 -21.71
N ASP A 22 -1.36 5.31 -22.85
CA ASP A 22 -0.67 6.46 -23.47
C ASP A 22 -0.79 7.78 -22.69
N LYS A 23 -1.79 7.89 -21.82
CA LYS A 23 -1.97 9.08 -20.96
C LYS A 23 -1.13 9.02 -19.69
N ILE A 24 -0.80 7.82 -19.20
CA ILE A 24 0.03 7.63 -18.01
C ILE A 24 1.50 7.88 -18.36
N THR A 25 1.97 7.35 -19.50
CA THR A 25 3.35 7.55 -19.96
C THR A 25 3.66 9.02 -20.27
N ASN A 26 2.71 9.79 -20.83
CA ASN A 26 2.92 11.21 -21.13
C ASN A 26 2.86 12.15 -19.92
N ARG A 27 2.32 11.74 -18.76
CA ARG A 27 2.29 12.57 -17.55
C ARG A 27 3.65 12.66 -16.84
N PHE A 28 4.52 11.67 -17.01
CA PHE A 28 5.82 11.62 -16.32
C PHE A 28 6.97 12.33 -17.06
N PHE A 29 6.76 12.76 -18.31
CA PHE A 29 7.77 13.48 -19.11
C PHE A 29 7.48 14.98 -19.26
N GLN A 30 6.39 15.47 -18.67
CA GLN A 30 6.22 16.91 -18.44
C GLN A 30 6.99 17.28 -17.17
N PRO A 31 7.72 18.41 -17.13
CA PRO A 31 8.27 18.90 -15.87
C PRO A 31 7.10 19.12 -14.90
N SER A 32 7.02 18.29 -13.87
CA SER A 32 6.02 18.46 -12.82
C SER A 32 6.30 19.77 -12.09
N PRO A 33 5.29 20.60 -11.81
CA PRO A 33 5.47 21.72 -10.90
C PRO A 33 5.94 21.19 -9.54
N ALA A 34 6.82 21.95 -8.88
CA ALA A 34 7.47 21.57 -7.64
C ALA A 34 6.46 21.00 -6.61
N PHE A 35 6.70 19.77 -6.19
CA PHE A 35 5.92 19.10 -5.15
C PHE A 35 6.23 19.76 -3.79
N GLN A 36 5.21 20.32 -3.14
CA GLN A 36 5.36 21.02 -1.86
C GLN A 36 4.93 20.09 -0.71
N ILE A 37 5.88 19.76 0.18
CA ILE A 37 5.60 19.05 1.43
C ILE A 37 5.47 20.11 2.55
N SER A 38 4.32 20.17 3.21
CA SER A 38 4.11 21.00 4.39
C SER A 38 4.29 20.13 5.64
N GLY A 39 5.32 20.39 6.44
CA GLY A 39 5.55 19.72 7.72
C GLY A 39 5.63 20.74 8.85
N VAL A 40 4.95 20.46 9.97
CA VAL A 40 4.95 21.29 11.18
C VAL A 40 5.96 20.73 12.16
N VAL A 41 7.03 21.47 12.47
CA VAL A 41 7.96 21.14 13.57
C VAL A 41 7.74 22.14 14.69
N GLY A 42 7.01 21.74 15.72
CA GLY A 42 6.80 22.55 16.93
C GLY A 42 7.84 22.22 18.01
N ARG A 43 8.78 23.15 18.27
CA ARG A 43 9.47 23.23 19.57
C ARG A 43 9.09 24.54 20.25
N HIS A 44 8.54 24.42 21.45
CA HIS A 44 7.98 25.49 22.26
C HIS A 44 9.06 26.25 23.04
N MET A 45 9.18 27.58 22.83
CA MET A 45 9.22 28.59 23.90
C MET A 45 9.27 30.05 23.37
N SER A 46 8.38 30.87 23.92
CA SER A 46 8.41 32.35 24.08
C SER A 46 7.80 33.28 22.99
N LEU A 47 6.66 33.87 23.38
CA LEU A 47 6.30 35.31 23.39
C LEU A 47 6.43 36.18 22.12
N PHE A 48 6.13 35.64 20.93
CA PHE A 48 5.79 36.47 19.77
C PHE A 48 4.53 35.93 19.08
N PRO A 49 3.67 36.78 18.47
CA PRO A 49 2.58 36.27 17.63
C PRO A 49 3.21 35.44 16.51
N ILE A 50 3.01 34.12 16.58
CA ILE A 50 3.47 33.18 15.55
C ILE A 50 2.61 33.46 14.32
N THR A 51 3.07 34.41 13.51
CA THR A 51 2.66 34.45 12.11
C THR A 51 3.24 33.18 11.52
N GLU A 52 2.39 32.22 11.12
CA GLU A 52 2.84 30.98 10.48
C GLU A 52 3.80 31.32 9.33
N LEU A 53 5.09 31.14 9.57
CA LEU A 53 6.09 31.20 8.51
C LEU A 53 5.91 29.94 7.67
N LYS A 54 5.08 30.03 6.64
CA LYS A 54 5.08 29.07 5.53
C LYS A 54 6.41 29.20 4.80
N SER A 55 7.39 28.44 5.25
CA SER A 55 8.64 28.27 4.53
C SER A 55 8.43 27.20 3.46
N THR A 56 8.77 27.54 2.21
CA THR A 56 8.77 26.59 1.10
C THR A 56 10.20 26.06 0.91
N ALA A 57 10.35 24.74 0.86
CA ALA A 57 11.58 24.10 0.43
C ALA A 57 11.48 23.66 -1.03
N THR A 58 12.50 23.96 -1.83
CA THR A 58 12.63 23.43 -3.19
C THR A 58 13.51 22.18 -3.15
N ILE A 59 12.93 21.03 -3.49
CA ILE A 59 13.69 19.79 -3.65
C ILE A 59 14.32 19.82 -5.04
N PRO A 60 15.66 19.77 -5.17
CA PRO A 60 16.32 19.73 -6.47
C PRO A 60 16.10 18.36 -7.13
N ASP A 61 16.40 18.27 -8.42
CA ASP A 61 16.41 16.98 -9.12
C ASP A 61 17.33 16.00 -8.38
N LEU A 62 16.76 14.85 -7.98
CA LEU A 62 17.52 13.80 -7.32
C LEU A 62 18.46 13.17 -8.35
N PHE A 63 19.70 12.92 -7.93
CA PHE A 63 20.65 12.21 -8.78
C PHE A 63 20.12 10.81 -9.11
N VAL A 64 19.96 10.54 -10.39
CA VAL A 64 19.69 9.20 -10.92
C VAL A 64 20.96 8.74 -11.62
N SER A 65 21.43 7.54 -11.27
CA SER A 65 22.65 6.96 -11.87
C SER A 65 22.59 7.02 -13.40
N PHE A 66 23.70 7.30 -14.07
CA PHE A 66 23.80 7.24 -15.53
C PHE A 66 23.59 5.83 -16.09
N LEU A 67 23.74 4.79 -15.25
CA LEU A 67 23.40 3.40 -15.57
C LEU A 67 21.96 3.04 -15.24
N ALA A 68 21.16 4.00 -14.74
CA ALA A 68 19.78 3.75 -14.40
C ALA A 68 19.01 3.37 -15.66
N GLN A 69 18.43 2.18 -15.63
CA GLN A 69 17.51 1.76 -16.67
C GLN A 69 16.17 2.43 -16.43
N LYS A 70 15.45 2.68 -17.54
CA LYS A 70 14.07 3.14 -17.43
C LYS A 70 13.26 2.10 -16.64
N PRO A 71 12.53 2.51 -15.59
CA PRO A 71 11.70 1.58 -14.83
C PRO A 71 10.68 0.91 -15.74
N VAL A 72 10.61 -0.43 -15.70
CA VAL A 72 9.62 -1.22 -16.41
C VAL A 72 8.57 -1.68 -15.40
N PRO A 73 7.31 -1.27 -15.50
CA PRO A 73 6.28 -1.71 -14.57
C PRO A 73 5.88 -3.16 -14.83
N ASN A 74 5.46 -3.86 -13.77
CA ASN A 74 4.89 -5.19 -13.86
C ASN A 74 3.72 -5.26 -14.87
N PRO A 75 3.69 -6.24 -15.79
CA PRO A 75 2.64 -6.35 -16.82
C PRO A 75 1.23 -6.55 -16.23
N ASN A 76 1.13 -7.00 -14.98
CA ASN A 76 -0.15 -7.22 -14.29
C ASN A 76 -0.70 -5.95 -13.62
N TYR A 77 -0.01 -4.81 -13.71
CA TYR A 77 -0.37 -3.56 -13.02
C TYR A 77 -1.84 -3.19 -13.17
N ALA A 78 -2.32 -3.05 -14.41
CA ALA A 78 -3.69 -2.58 -14.67
C ALA A 78 -4.75 -3.52 -14.08
N LYS A 79 -4.54 -4.83 -14.21
CA LYS A 79 -5.46 -5.85 -13.69
C LYS A 79 -5.51 -5.83 -12.16
N VAL A 80 -4.35 -5.83 -11.51
CA VAL A 80 -4.27 -5.88 -10.05
C VAL A 80 -4.74 -4.58 -9.42
N LYS A 81 -4.43 -3.42 -10.02
CA LYS A 81 -4.95 -2.12 -9.59
C LYS A 81 -6.48 -2.11 -9.56
N GLY A 82 -7.14 -2.52 -10.66
CA GLY A 82 -8.60 -2.58 -10.72
C GLY A 82 -9.21 -3.49 -9.65
N LEU A 83 -8.58 -4.62 -9.36
CA LEU A 83 -9.03 -5.53 -8.29
C LEU A 83 -8.87 -4.92 -6.90
N LEU A 84 -7.76 -4.22 -6.64
CA LEU A 84 -7.51 -3.55 -5.37
C LEU A 84 -8.49 -2.41 -5.12
N GLU A 85 -8.69 -1.54 -6.11
CA GLU A 85 -9.62 -0.42 -6.01
C GLU A 85 -11.06 -0.89 -5.77
N ALA A 86 -11.46 -2.03 -6.34
CA ALA A 86 -12.73 -2.66 -6.01
C ALA A 86 -12.76 -3.13 -4.54
N SER A 87 -11.71 -3.85 -4.10
CA SER A 87 -11.58 -4.35 -2.72
C SER A 87 -11.52 -3.25 -1.65
N MET A 88 -11.00 -2.06 -1.96
CA MET A 88 -10.88 -0.92 -1.02
C MET A 88 -12.21 -0.51 -0.39
N ARG A 89 -13.30 -0.57 -1.16
CA ARG A 89 -14.62 -0.19 -0.66
C ARG A 89 -15.26 -1.34 0.12
N ASP A 90 -15.14 -2.56 -0.40
CA ASP A 90 -15.87 -3.70 0.12
C ASP A 90 -15.21 -4.32 1.36
N ILE A 91 -13.87 -4.38 1.38
CA ILE A 91 -13.09 -5.08 2.41
C ILE A 91 -12.56 -4.08 3.45
N TYR A 92 -11.85 -3.06 2.98
CA TYR A 92 -11.23 -2.07 3.86
C TYR A 92 -12.27 -1.11 4.43
N GLY A 93 -13.36 -0.85 3.69
CA GLY A 93 -14.44 0.03 4.13
C GLY A 93 -14.04 1.50 4.17
N TYR A 94 -13.09 1.91 3.32
CA TYR A 94 -12.65 3.29 3.24
C TYR A 94 -13.80 4.22 2.88
N ARG A 95 -13.81 5.39 3.53
CA ARG A 95 -14.73 6.48 3.19
C ARG A 95 -14.27 7.12 1.88
N ALA A 96 -15.16 7.90 1.24
CA ALA A 96 -14.89 8.45 -0.09
C ALA A 96 -13.58 9.26 -0.19
N GLY A 97 -13.22 10.02 0.86
CA GLY A 97 -11.97 10.79 0.91
C GLY A 97 -10.72 9.92 1.04
N GLU A 98 -10.76 8.90 1.90
CA GLU A 98 -9.67 7.94 2.09
C GLU A 98 -9.45 7.12 0.82
N TYR A 99 -10.54 6.65 0.21
CA TYR A 99 -10.52 5.99 -1.09
C TYR A 99 -9.85 6.85 -2.16
N ALA A 100 -10.24 8.12 -2.28
CA ALA A 100 -9.64 9.03 -3.26
C ALA A 100 -8.14 9.24 -3.00
N LYS A 101 -7.73 9.44 -1.73
CA LYS A 101 -6.31 9.56 -1.33
C LYS A 101 -5.51 8.31 -1.75
N ARG A 102 -6.05 7.11 -1.49
CA ARG A 102 -5.37 5.84 -1.79
C ARG A 102 -5.31 5.52 -3.29
N VAL A 103 -6.36 5.81 -4.05
CA VAL A 103 -6.35 5.71 -5.53
C VAL A 103 -5.30 6.66 -6.12
N GLN A 104 -5.20 7.88 -5.58
CA GLN A 104 -4.22 8.86 -6.04
C GLN A 104 -2.77 8.48 -5.70
N ALA A 105 -2.55 7.86 -4.53
CA ALA A 105 -1.22 7.39 -4.12
C ALA A 105 -0.68 6.27 -5.03
N ASP A 106 -1.58 5.49 -5.65
CA ASP A 106 -1.27 4.43 -6.62
C ASP A 106 -0.14 3.48 -6.16
N PHE A 107 -0.31 2.89 -4.97
CA PHE A 107 0.66 1.93 -4.43
C PHE A 107 0.80 0.68 -5.30
N SER A 108 -0.19 0.37 -6.15
CA SER A 108 -0.05 -0.66 -7.18
C SER A 108 1.03 -0.28 -8.21
N TYR A 109 1.06 0.97 -8.67
CA TYR A 109 2.13 1.41 -9.59
C TYR A 109 3.51 1.36 -8.91
N PHE A 110 3.59 1.81 -7.66
CA PHE A 110 4.83 1.69 -6.87
C PHE A 110 5.31 0.24 -6.77
N ALA A 111 4.40 -0.68 -6.42
CA ALA A 111 4.67 -2.12 -6.39
C ALA A 111 5.11 -2.66 -7.76
N ALA A 112 4.54 -2.14 -8.85
CA ALA A 112 4.83 -2.59 -10.20
C ALA A 112 6.28 -2.28 -10.59
N LEU A 113 6.84 -1.17 -10.09
CA LEU A 113 8.24 -0.82 -10.29
C LEU A 113 9.18 -1.61 -9.35
N PHE A 114 8.71 -1.90 -8.13
CA PHE A 114 9.47 -2.67 -7.15
C PHE A 114 9.65 -4.14 -7.55
N ALA A 115 8.60 -4.76 -8.09
CA ALA A 115 8.57 -6.17 -8.47
C ALA A 115 8.12 -6.35 -9.92
N PRO A 116 8.95 -5.93 -10.91
CA PRO A 116 8.54 -5.86 -12.31
C PRO A 116 8.30 -7.23 -12.96
N THR A 117 8.92 -8.28 -12.43
CA THR A 117 8.85 -9.65 -12.97
C THR A 117 8.03 -10.60 -12.12
N ALA A 118 7.45 -10.14 -11.01
CA ALA A 118 6.62 -10.99 -10.16
C ALA A 118 5.38 -11.47 -10.92
N ALA A 119 5.00 -12.74 -10.71
CA ALA A 119 3.77 -13.28 -11.25
C ALA A 119 2.55 -12.62 -10.57
N GLY A 120 1.39 -12.74 -11.21
CA GLY A 120 0.18 -12.01 -10.82
C GLY A 120 -0.22 -12.18 -9.34
N PRO A 121 -0.25 -13.41 -8.79
CA PRO A 121 -0.59 -13.64 -7.38
C PRO A 121 0.39 -12.99 -6.40
N GLU A 122 1.69 -13.14 -6.62
CA GLU A 122 2.77 -12.60 -5.77
C GLU A 122 2.76 -11.07 -5.85
N TYR A 123 2.62 -10.53 -7.05
CA TYR A 123 2.49 -9.09 -7.27
C TYR A 123 1.25 -8.51 -6.55
N ARG A 124 0.11 -9.22 -6.57
CA ARG A 124 -1.07 -8.82 -5.80
C ARG A 124 -0.78 -8.79 -4.29
N THR A 125 -0.07 -9.79 -3.76
CA THR A 125 0.33 -9.83 -2.34
C THR A 125 1.20 -8.64 -1.97
N ILE A 126 2.18 -8.27 -2.81
CA ILE A 126 3.02 -7.07 -2.60
C ILE A 126 2.16 -5.79 -2.60
N CYS A 127 1.19 -5.68 -3.51
CA CYS A 127 0.32 -4.52 -3.56
C CYS A 127 -0.58 -4.41 -2.32
N ASP A 128 -1.16 -5.51 -1.83
CA ASP A 128 -1.95 -5.51 -0.60
C ASP A 128 -1.05 -5.13 0.60
N TYR A 129 0.19 -5.63 0.64
CA TYR A 129 1.16 -5.25 1.68
C TYR A 129 1.47 -3.75 1.68
N PHE A 130 1.74 -3.14 0.52
CA PHE A 130 1.98 -1.70 0.47
C PHE A 130 0.76 -0.87 0.90
N HIS A 131 -0.45 -1.26 0.52
CA HIS A 131 -1.64 -0.56 1.02
C HIS A 131 -1.76 -0.68 2.55
N TRP A 132 -1.60 -1.91 3.05
CA TRP A 132 -1.69 -2.21 4.46
C TRP A 132 -0.64 -1.48 5.30
N ILE A 133 0.63 -1.48 4.88
CA ILE A 133 1.71 -0.91 5.70
C ILE A 133 1.51 0.60 5.89
N PHE A 134 1.03 1.33 4.88
CA PHE A 134 0.75 2.76 5.04
C PHE A 134 -0.48 3.03 5.91
N ASP A 135 -1.53 2.19 5.89
CA ASP A 135 -2.61 2.34 6.88
C ASP A 135 -2.13 2.04 8.30
N PHE A 136 -1.32 0.99 8.42
CA PHE A 136 -0.78 0.55 9.69
C PHE A 136 0.14 1.62 10.28
N ASP A 137 1.06 2.17 9.49
CA ASP A 137 1.98 3.24 9.85
C ASP A 137 1.25 4.54 10.22
N ASP A 138 0.22 4.92 9.44
CA ASP A 138 -0.65 6.07 9.75
C ASP A 138 -1.28 5.95 11.17
N MET A 139 -1.48 4.74 11.72
CA MET A 139 -1.96 4.57 13.10
C MET A 139 -0.96 5.06 14.15
N PHE A 140 0.35 4.94 13.87
CA PHE A 140 1.45 5.30 14.76
C PHE A 140 1.94 6.73 14.53
N ASP A 141 1.92 7.24 13.30
CA ASP A 141 2.40 8.59 13.01
C ASP A 141 1.35 9.65 13.34
N ASP A 142 0.17 9.56 12.70
CA ASP A 142 -0.90 10.56 12.79
C ASP A 142 -2.16 10.04 13.50
N GLY A 143 -2.13 8.78 13.91
CA GLY A 143 -3.28 8.06 14.42
C GLY A 143 -3.38 8.02 15.95
N HIS A 144 -4.29 7.18 16.43
CA HIS A 144 -4.59 7.02 17.84
C HIS A 144 -3.44 6.40 18.66
N LEU A 145 -2.44 5.80 18.01
CA LEU A 145 -1.29 5.19 18.69
C LEU A 145 -0.09 6.15 18.79
N SER A 146 -0.11 7.30 18.11
CA SER A 146 0.98 8.28 18.10
C SER A 146 1.40 8.77 19.48
N SER A 147 0.43 8.91 20.39
CA SER A 147 0.65 9.30 21.77
C SER A 147 0.34 8.20 22.79
N ASP A 148 0.15 6.94 22.36
CA ASP A 148 -0.10 5.79 23.24
C ASP A 148 0.95 4.68 23.04
N PRO A 149 2.13 4.79 23.68
CA PRO A 149 3.17 3.77 23.58
C PRO A 149 2.75 2.39 24.05
N GLN A 150 1.82 2.29 25.01
CA GLN A 150 1.35 1.00 25.50
C GLN A 150 0.39 0.35 24.50
N GLY A 151 -0.50 1.13 23.89
CA GLY A 151 -1.34 0.70 22.78
C GLY A 151 -0.50 0.26 21.59
N ALA A 152 0.48 1.06 21.19
CA ALA A 152 1.43 0.73 20.13
C ALA A 152 2.13 -0.62 20.40
N ARG A 153 2.56 -0.85 21.65
CA ARG A 153 3.17 -2.14 22.03
C ARG A 153 2.20 -3.31 21.87
N ARG A 154 0.97 -3.17 22.38
CA ARG A 154 -0.07 -4.21 22.25
C ARG A 154 -0.38 -4.52 20.79
N GLU A 155 -0.40 -3.49 19.94
CA GLU A 155 -0.65 -3.64 18.51
C GLU A 155 0.44 -4.45 17.82
N LEU A 156 1.71 -4.12 18.11
CA LEU A 156 2.87 -4.86 17.59
C LEU A 156 2.95 -6.30 18.12
N ASP A 157 2.66 -6.53 19.40
CA ASP A 157 2.63 -7.88 19.98
C ASP A 157 1.54 -8.74 19.29
N GLY A 158 0.38 -8.15 18.98
CA GLY A 158 -0.67 -8.82 18.20
C GLY A 158 -0.23 -9.15 16.77
N LEU A 159 0.50 -8.25 16.11
CA LEU A 159 1.04 -8.48 14.77
C LEU A 159 2.05 -9.64 14.77
N LEU A 160 2.97 -9.66 15.75
CA LEU A 160 3.94 -10.74 15.92
C LEU A 160 3.25 -12.09 16.18
N ALA A 161 2.18 -12.08 16.98
CA ALA A 161 1.41 -13.30 17.25
C ALA A 161 0.81 -13.90 15.96
N VAL A 162 0.36 -13.08 15.00
CA VAL A 162 -0.10 -13.57 13.68
C VAL A 162 1.02 -14.30 12.94
N MET A 163 2.23 -13.72 12.97
CA MET A 163 3.39 -14.29 12.28
C MET A 163 3.84 -15.62 12.89
N THR A 164 3.79 -15.74 14.22
CA THR A 164 4.27 -16.94 14.94
C THR A 164 3.22 -18.06 15.04
N SER A 165 1.95 -17.78 14.74
CA SER A 165 0.86 -18.77 14.85
C SER A 165 0.60 -19.52 13.54
N ASP A 166 1.59 -19.59 12.64
CA ASP A 166 1.45 -20.09 11.26
C ASP A 166 0.23 -19.49 10.53
N GLY A 167 -0.13 -18.24 10.85
CA GLY A 167 -1.29 -17.60 10.23
C GLY A 167 -2.66 -17.98 10.79
N ASN A 168 -2.74 -18.83 11.82
CA ASN A 168 -4.00 -19.33 12.40
C ASN A 168 -4.50 -18.55 13.63
N ALA A 169 -3.93 -17.36 13.89
CA ALA A 169 -4.39 -16.52 14.99
C ALA A 169 -5.89 -16.16 14.82
N VAL A 170 -6.68 -16.26 15.89
CA VAL A 170 -8.07 -15.82 15.86
C VAL A 170 -8.09 -14.30 16.04
N ILE A 171 -8.32 -13.58 14.94
CA ILE A 171 -8.37 -12.12 14.94
C ILE A 171 -9.84 -11.66 14.98
N PRO A 172 -10.21 -10.72 15.87
CA PRO A 172 -11.56 -10.18 15.88
C PRO A 172 -11.96 -9.56 14.54
N GLU A 173 -13.21 -9.75 14.12
CA GLU A 173 -13.71 -9.27 12.81
C GLU A 173 -13.58 -7.74 12.62
N HIS A 174 -13.62 -6.98 13.71
CA HIS A 174 -13.50 -5.53 13.69
C HIS A 174 -12.05 -5.04 13.51
N ASP A 175 -11.06 -5.92 13.68
CA ASP A 175 -9.65 -5.59 13.57
C ASP A 175 -9.16 -5.79 12.12
N LYS A 176 -9.71 -4.95 11.24
CA LYS A 176 -9.45 -5.02 9.79
C LYS A 176 -7.96 -4.99 9.43
N PRO A 177 -7.10 -4.13 10.04
CA PRO A 177 -5.68 -4.13 9.73
C PRO A 177 -5.03 -5.48 10.01
N LYS A 178 -5.28 -6.11 11.16
CA LYS A 178 -4.71 -7.43 11.47
C LYS A 178 -5.28 -8.54 10.58
N LEU A 179 -6.57 -8.48 10.20
CA LEU A 179 -7.16 -9.44 9.27
C LEU A 179 -6.52 -9.38 7.88
N VAL A 180 -6.30 -8.17 7.36
CA VAL A 180 -5.60 -7.98 6.08
C VAL A 180 -4.17 -8.48 6.18
N PHE A 181 -3.46 -8.15 7.26
CA PHE A 181 -2.11 -8.64 7.50
C PHE A 181 -2.03 -10.17 7.55
N GLN A 182 -2.95 -10.82 8.27
CA GLN A 182 -3.03 -12.28 8.31
C GLN A 182 -3.21 -12.87 6.92
N SER A 183 -4.09 -12.31 6.09
CA SER A 183 -4.26 -12.76 4.71
C SER A 183 -2.99 -12.59 3.86
N ILE A 184 -2.24 -11.52 4.06
CA ILE A 184 -0.94 -11.30 3.40
C ILE A 184 0.08 -12.34 3.89
N TRP A 185 0.20 -12.54 5.20
CA TRP A 185 1.13 -13.47 5.81
C TRP A 185 0.88 -14.91 5.35
N ASN A 186 -0.37 -15.36 5.32
CA ASN A 186 -0.74 -16.70 4.88
C ASN A 186 -0.31 -16.95 3.44
N ARG A 187 -0.53 -15.97 2.54
CA ARG A 187 -0.09 -16.07 1.14
C ARG A 187 1.44 -16.13 1.01
N ILE A 188 2.18 -15.42 1.86
CA ILE A 188 3.64 -15.48 1.89
C ILE A 188 4.11 -16.87 2.31
N VAL A 189 3.55 -17.42 3.40
CA VAL A 189 3.85 -18.77 3.90
C VAL A 189 3.54 -19.83 2.84
N GLU A 190 2.35 -19.79 2.24
CA GLU A 190 1.92 -20.71 1.17
C GLU A 190 2.86 -20.67 -0.05
N ALA A 191 3.23 -19.46 -0.51
CA ALA A 191 4.12 -19.28 -1.65
C ALA A 191 5.52 -19.84 -1.35
N SER A 192 6.04 -19.59 -0.14
CA SER A 192 7.35 -20.11 0.28
C SER A 192 7.38 -21.64 0.30
N GLN A 193 6.36 -22.29 0.87
CA GLN A 193 6.27 -23.75 0.95
C GLN A 193 6.14 -24.38 -0.45
N SER A 194 5.38 -23.74 -1.34
CA SER A 194 5.22 -24.19 -2.72
C SER A 194 6.53 -24.14 -3.50
N GLN A 195 7.39 -23.15 -3.26
CA GLN A 195 8.72 -23.09 -3.87
C GLN A 195 9.64 -24.21 -3.36
N PHE A 196 9.62 -24.51 -2.06
CA PHE A 196 10.41 -25.61 -1.49
C PHE A 196 10.00 -26.99 -2.01
N ASN A 197 8.72 -27.22 -2.27
CA ASN A 197 8.23 -28.50 -2.76
C ASN A 197 8.51 -28.76 -4.26
N ASN A 198 8.97 -27.74 -5.00
CA ASN A 198 9.28 -27.82 -6.43
C ASN A 198 10.79 -27.84 -6.73
N LEU A 199 11.63 -27.92 -5.69
CA LEU A 199 13.09 -28.07 -5.76
C LEU A 199 13.47 -29.51 -5.40
#